data_AF-A0A1H5X8Y5-F1
#
_entry.id   AF-A0A1H5X8Y5-F1
#
_cell.length_a   1.000
_cell.length_b   1.000
_cell.length_c   1.000
_cell.angle_alpha   90.00
_cell.angle_beta   90.00
_cell.angle_gamma   90.00
#
_symmetry.space_group_name_H-M   'P 1'
#
loop_
_entity.id
_entity.type
_entity.pdbx_description
1 polymer ?
#
loop_
_entity_poly.entity_id
_entity_poly.type
_entity_poly.pdbx_seq_one_letter_code
_entity_poly.pdbx_strand_id
1 'polypeptide(L)'
;MPEPHLRQRLIVDLATSHQRLDDRVSQFDLGKKSGVTAFLLMHEAGLSVLSRNQLCPDTSTMITDLHARLKSDLAAHQIASLSTNQSLATDTHPMAAKYVLAGSRLGAEVLKRRWLDGAVSKTGFGEAYMRAPRHIEVWKQFLAEASLMPAQTKVADKIVDGASAIFDLYFNLAEEALNGAVFNA
;
A
#
# COMPACT_ATOMS: atom_id res chain seq x y z
N MET A 1 -14.56 -31.30 -1.16
CA MET A 1 -13.80 -30.11 -1.56
C MET A 1 -12.92 -29.72 -0.38
N PRO A 2 -11.65 -29.31 -0.57
CA PRO A 2 -10.86 -28.78 0.55
C PRO A 2 -11.58 -27.56 1.14
N GLU A 3 -11.55 -27.43 2.47
CA GLU A 3 -12.13 -26.27 3.15
C GLU A 3 -11.43 -24.98 2.67
N PRO A 4 -12.18 -23.90 2.41
CA PRO A 4 -11.57 -22.64 2.01
C PRO A 4 -10.69 -22.10 3.14
N HIS A 5 -9.48 -21.68 2.78
CA HIS A 5 -8.53 -21.06 3.70
C HIS A 5 -8.61 -19.52 3.61
N LEU A 6 -8.11 -18.83 4.64
CA LEU A 6 -8.17 -17.37 4.76
C LEU A 6 -7.76 -16.62 3.49
N ARG A 7 -6.70 -17.07 2.80
CA ARG A 7 -6.26 -16.43 1.54
C ARG A 7 -7.37 -16.39 0.48
N GLN A 8 -8.13 -17.47 0.28
CA GLN A 8 -9.16 -17.50 -0.76
C GLN A 8 -10.26 -16.48 -0.43
N ARG A 9 -10.61 -16.39 0.86
CA ARG A 9 -11.59 -15.43 1.36
C ARG A 9 -11.12 -13.99 1.18
N LEU A 10 -9.86 -13.69 1.53
CA LEU A 10 -9.29 -12.35 1.31
C LEU A 10 -9.30 -11.92 -0.16
N ILE A 11 -9.08 -12.86 -1.09
CA ILE A 11 -9.15 -12.57 -2.53
C ILE A 11 -10.58 -12.27 -2.97
N VAL A 12 -11.54 -13.10 -2.57
CA VAL A 12 -12.94 -12.97 -3.00
C VAL A 12 -13.62 -11.77 -2.35
N ASP A 13 -13.54 -11.67 -1.02
CA ASP A 13 -14.30 -10.68 -0.25
C ASP A 13 -13.77 -9.25 -0.49
N LEU A 14 -12.47 -9.10 -0.82
CA LEU A 14 -11.83 -7.80 -1.01
C LEU A 14 -11.62 -7.44 -2.49
N ALA A 15 -12.15 -8.22 -3.42
CA ALA A 15 -11.99 -7.96 -4.86
C ALA A 15 -12.49 -6.57 -5.26
N THR A 16 -13.66 -6.16 -4.76
CA THR A 16 -14.25 -4.83 -5.03
C THR A 16 -13.40 -3.72 -4.43
N SER A 17 -12.96 -3.86 -3.18
CA SER A 17 -12.12 -2.86 -2.51
C SER A 17 -10.77 -2.70 -3.21
N HIS A 18 -10.16 -3.81 -3.65
CA HIS A 18 -8.94 -3.80 -4.45
C HIS A 18 -9.15 -3.10 -5.78
N GLN A 19 -10.20 -3.45 -6.54
CA GLN A 19 -10.47 -2.83 -7.84
C GLN A 19 -10.71 -1.33 -7.71
N ARG A 20 -11.52 -0.91 -6.72
CA ARG A 20 -11.79 0.49 -6.45
C ARG A 20 -10.51 1.29 -6.15
N LEU A 21 -9.58 0.71 -5.39
CA LEU A 21 -8.28 1.33 -5.14
C LEU A 21 -7.43 1.39 -6.42
N ASP A 22 -7.37 0.30 -7.19
CA ASP A 22 -6.59 0.22 -8.43
C ASP A 22 -7.08 1.24 -9.49
N ASP A 23 -8.40 1.37 -9.66
CA ASP A 23 -9.03 2.37 -10.53
C ASP A 23 -8.63 3.78 -10.09
N ARG A 24 -8.55 4.03 -8.78
CA ARG A 24 -8.20 5.35 -8.27
C ARG A 24 -6.72 5.65 -8.45
N VAL A 25 -5.84 4.72 -8.07
CA VAL A 25 -4.39 4.85 -8.20
C VAL A 25 -3.99 4.96 -9.68
N SER A 26 -4.74 4.34 -10.58
CA SER A 26 -4.52 4.44 -12.03
C SER A 26 -4.73 5.86 -12.59
N GLN A 27 -5.35 6.78 -11.85
CA GLN A 27 -5.46 8.19 -12.23
C GLN A 27 -4.15 8.97 -12.02
N PHE A 28 -3.21 8.44 -11.25
CA PHE A 28 -1.89 9.06 -11.13
C PHE A 28 -1.12 8.92 -12.45
N ASP A 29 -0.90 10.05 -13.13
CA ASP A 29 -0.04 10.10 -14.31
C ASP A 29 1.44 10.01 -13.87
N LEU A 30 1.94 8.78 -13.74
CA LEU A 30 3.33 8.50 -13.35
C LEU A 30 4.36 8.94 -14.41
N GLY A 31 3.91 9.42 -15.57
CA GLY A 31 4.75 10.12 -16.55
C GLY A 31 5.02 11.58 -16.19
N LYS A 32 4.28 12.15 -15.24
CA LYS A 32 4.37 13.55 -14.79
C LYS A 32 4.75 13.67 -13.33
N LYS A 33 5.47 14.74 -12.99
CA LYS A 33 5.95 14.99 -11.63
C LYS A 33 4.79 15.05 -10.64
N SER A 34 3.69 15.71 -11.00
CA SER A 34 2.48 15.80 -10.15
C SER A 34 1.87 14.44 -9.83
N GLY A 35 1.77 13.54 -10.81
CA GLY A 35 1.26 12.18 -10.59
C GLY A 35 2.18 11.34 -9.72
N VAL A 36 3.51 11.42 -9.93
CA VAL A 36 4.48 10.75 -9.04
C VAL A 36 4.43 11.35 -7.63
N THR A 37 4.33 12.67 -7.47
CA THR A 37 4.17 13.32 -6.16
C THR A 37 2.96 12.78 -5.41
N ALA A 38 1.79 12.77 -6.06
CA ALA A 38 0.56 12.27 -5.44
C ALA A 38 0.69 10.80 -5.01
N PHE A 39 1.29 9.98 -5.86
CA PHE A 39 1.55 8.58 -5.56
C PHE A 39 2.48 8.38 -4.35
N LEU A 40 3.55 9.16 -4.24
CA LEU A 40 4.47 9.11 -3.09
C LEU A 40 3.79 9.61 -1.82
N LEU A 41 3.03 10.71 -1.87
CA LEU A 41 2.31 11.25 -0.72
C LEU A 41 1.28 10.27 -0.16
N MET A 42 0.49 9.64 -1.03
CA MET A 42 -0.46 8.60 -0.63
C MET A 42 0.24 7.46 0.13
N HIS A 43 1.36 6.97 -0.42
CA HIS A 43 2.10 5.88 0.22
C HIS A 43 2.77 6.31 1.53
N GLU A 44 3.37 7.49 1.59
CA GLU A 44 4.02 7.99 2.81
C GLU A 44 3.02 8.14 3.95
N ALA A 45 1.87 8.75 3.67
CA ALA A 45 0.79 8.90 4.65
C ALA A 45 0.24 7.54 5.10
N GLY A 46 0.00 6.61 4.17
CA GLY A 46 -0.51 5.28 4.49
C GLY A 46 0.44 4.47 5.37
N LEU A 47 1.74 4.50 5.06
CA LEU A 47 2.77 3.85 5.89
C LEU A 47 2.92 4.52 7.25
N SER A 48 2.79 5.85 7.32
CA SER A 48 2.79 6.59 8.59
C SER A 48 1.63 6.15 9.50
N VAL A 49 0.42 5.98 8.95
CA VAL A 49 -0.73 5.45 9.70
C VAL A 49 -0.49 4.01 10.15
N LEU A 50 -0.03 3.14 9.24
CA LEU A 50 0.18 1.72 9.55
C LEU A 50 1.28 1.49 10.58
N SER A 51 2.35 2.29 10.58
CA SER A 51 3.47 2.16 11.52
C SER A 51 3.07 2.35 12.99
N ARG A 52 1.91 2.96 13.26
CA ARG A 52 1.36 3.16 14.60
C ARG A 52 0.58 1.95 15.13
N ASN A 53 0.36 0.91 14.31
CA ASN A 53 -0.40 -0.27 14.67
C ASN A 53 0.51 -1.45 15.03
N GLN A 54 -0.05 -2.48 15.66
CA GLN A 54 0.66 -3.74 15.88
C GLN A 54 0.87 -4.45 14.54
N LEU A 55 2.13 -4.78 14.22
CA LEU A 55 2.54 -5.39 12.97
C LEU A 55 3.32 -6.69 13.22
N CYS A 56 3.33 -7.56 12.21
CA CYS A 56 4.30 -8.66 12.16
C CYS A 56 5.72 -8.08 12.00
N PRO A 57 6.77 -8.67 12.61
CA PRO A 57 8.13 -8.11 12.55
C PRO A 57 8.69 -7.91 11.13
N ASP A 58 8.40 -8.85 10.23
CA ASP A 58 8.76 -8.80 8.81
C ASP A 58 8.09 -7.62 8.08
N THR A 59 6.80 -7.42 8.35
CA THR A 59 5.98 -6.35 7.79
C THR A 59 6.42 -5.00 8.34
N SER A 60 6.76 -4.92 9.64
CA SER A 60 7.32 -3.72 10.26
C SER A 60 8.66 -3.31 9.63
N THR A 61 9.52 -4.28 9.35
CA THR A 61 10.82 -4.05 8.69
C THR A 61 10.61 -3.52 7.26
N MET A 62 9.70 -4.14 6.51
CA MET A 62 9.32 -3.69 5.17
C MET A 62 8.76 -2.26 5.20
N ILE A 63 7.82 -1.95 6.11
CA ILE A 63 7.25 -0.60 6.24
C ILE A 63 8.34 0.42 6.55
N THR A 64 9.27 0.09 7.44
CA THR A 64 10.38 0.99 7.82
C THR A 64 11.27 1.33 6.63
N ASP A 65 11.68 0.33 5.84
CA ASP A 65 12.47 0.53 4.61
C ASP A 65 11.72 1.37 3.57
N LEU A 66 10.46 1.01 3.28
CA LEU A 66 9.64 1.72 2.31
C LEU A 66 9.37 3.17 2.72
N HIS A 67 9.08 3.40 4.01
CA HIS A 67 8.81 4.73 4.53
C HIS A 67 10.04 5.63 4.51
N ALA A 68 11.22 5.09 4.84
CA ALA A 68 12.48 5.83 4.76
C ALA A 68 12.77 6.27 3.32
N ARG A 69 12.53 5.41 2.33
CA ARG A 69 12.69 5.73 0.90
C ARG A 69 11.73 6.83 0.44
N LEU A 70 10.46 6.74 0.83
CA LEU A 70 9.47 7.78 0.53
C LEU A 70 9.85 9.13 1.12
N LYS A 71 10.26 9.14 2.40
CA LYS A 71 10.72 10.37 3.06
C LYS A 71 11.96 10.96 2.36
N SER A 72 12.88 10.11 1.93
CA SER A 72 14.05 10.55 1.16
C SER A 72 13.65 11.19 -0.17
N ASP A 73 12.76 10.54 -0.93
CA ASP A 73 12.28 11.07 -2.22
C ASP A 73 11.54 12.41 -2.05
N LEU A 74 10.65 12.52 -1.06
CA LEU A 74 9.90 13.75 -0.81
C LEU A 74 10.82 14.89 -0.32
N ALA A 75 11.74 14.61 0.60
CA ALA A 75 12.67 15.59 1.16
C ALA A 75 13.64 16.14 0.10
N ALA A 76 14.14 15.27 -0.80
CA ALA A 76 15.03 15.68 -1.90
C ALA A 76 14.40 16.73 -2.83
N HIS A 77 13.07 16.83 -2.84
CA HIS A 77 12.31 17.77 -3.66
C HIS A 77 11.52 18.79 -2.84
N GLN A 78 11.78 18.89 -1.54
CA GLN A 78 11.12 19.83 -0.61
C GLN A 78 9.59 19.72 -0.62
N ILE A 79 9.08 18.50 -0.84
CA ILE A 79 7.64 18.22 -0.83
C ILE A 79 7.24 17.90 0.61
N ALA A 80 6.30 18.66 1.15
CA ALA A 80 5.74 18.39 2.46
C ALA A 80 4.87 17.13 2.45
N SER A 81 4.93 16.34 3.53
CA SER A 81 4.04 15.20 3.74
C SER A 81 2.56 15.62 3.70
N LEU A 82 1.71 14.67 3.32
CA LEU A 82 0.28 14.84 3.36
C LEU A 82 -0.20 14.80 4.82
N SER A 83 -0.80 15.89 5.29
CA SER A 83 -1.48 15.92 6.59
C SER A 83 -2.77 15.12 6.50
N THR A 84 -2.86 14.02 7.26
CA THR A 84 -4.06 13.19 7.32
C THR A 84 -4.51 12.96 8.76
N ASN A 85 -5.82 13.06 9.00
CA ASN A 85 -6.45 12.71 10.27
C ASN A 85 -6.93 11.25 10.29
N GLN A 86 -6.69 10.51 9.21
CA GLN A 86 -7.11 9.12 9.10
C GLN A 86 -6.36 8.22 10.09
N SER A 87 -7.06 7.21 10.58
CA SER A 87 -6.54 6.23 11.52
C SER A 87 -7.14 4.85 11.23
N LEU A 88 -6.47 3.82 11.70
CA LEU A 88 -7.01 2.46 11.74
C LEU A 88 -7.38 2.13 13.19
N ALA A 89 -8.27 1.16 13.35
CA ALA A 89 -8.60 0.63 14.67
C ALA A 89 -7.34 0.04 15.31
N THR A 90 -7.11 0.33 16.59
CA THR A 90 -5.91 -0.12 17.33
C THR A 90 -5.80 -1.63 17.45
N ASP A 91 -6.91 -2.35 17.29
CA ASP A 91 -6.98 -3.82 17.30
C ASP A 91 -6.97 -4.44 15.90
N THR A 92 -6.60 -3.67 14.86
CA THR A 92 -6.40 -4.20 13.50
C THR A 92 -5.42 -5.37 13.54
N HIS A 93 -5.86 -6.54 13.06
CA HIS A 93 -5.05 -7.75 13.12
C HIS A 93 -3.80 -7.62 12.22
N PRO A 94 -2.58 -7.96 12.68
CA PRO A 94 -1.33 -7.78 11.91
C PRO A 94 -1.34 -8.42 10.50
N MET A 95 -2.01 -9.56 10.35
CA MET A 95 -2.19 -10.24 9.06
C MET A 95 -2.91 -9.41 8.00
N ALA A 96 -3.79 -8.48 8.40
CA ALA A 96 -4.47 -7.59 7.47
C ALA A 96 -3.47 -6.67 6.76
N ALA A 97 -2.59 -6.01 7.54
CA ALA A 97 -1.53 -5.16 7.00
C ALA A 97 -0.53 -5.95 6.17
N LYS A 98 -0.17 -7.16 6.62
CA LYS A 98 0.72 -8.06 5.88
C LYS A 98 0.14 -8.43 4.51
N TYR A 99 -1.14 -8.81 4.44
CA TYR A 99 -1.82 -9.11 3.17
C TYR A 99 -1.77 -7.94 2.19
N VAL A 100 -2.24 -6.77 2.63
CA VAL A 100 -2.41 -5.62 1.73
C VAL A 100 -1.05 -5.07 1.27
N LEU A 101 -0.09 -4.89 2.18
CA LEU A 101 1.19 -4.30 1.83
C LEU A 101 2.08 -5.24 1.02
N ALA A 102 2.20 -6.50 1.43
CA ALA A 102 3.01 -7.46 0.68
C ALA A 102 2.39 -7.75 -0.70
N GLY A 103 1.06 -7.82 -0.78
CA GLY A 103 0.32 -7.92 -2.05
C GLY A 103 0.55 -6.71 -2.97
N SER A 104 0.45 -5.48 -2.42
CA SER A 104 0.69 -4.24 -3.15
C SER A 104 2.08 -4.19 -3.82
N ARG A 105 3.12 -4.68 -3.14
CA ARG A 105 4.48 -4.72 -3.71
C ARG A 105 4.64 -5.67 -4.90
N LEU A 106 3.79 -6.68 -5.04
CA LEU A 106 3.77 -7.53 -6.23
C LEU A 106 3.14 -6.81 -7.43
N GLY A 107 2.04 -6.09 -7.19
CA GLY A 107 1.33 -5.33 -8.22
C GLY A 107 2.07 -4.08 -8.68
N ALA A 108 2.97 -3.54 -7.84
CA ALA A 108 3.74 -2.33 -8.14
C ALA A 108 4.67 -2.43 -9.36
N GLU A 109 4.90 -3.61 -9.93
CA GLU A 109 5.72 -3.78 -11.14
C GLU A 109 5.11 -3.07 -12.36
N VAL A 110 3.79 -3.08 -12.51
CA VAL A 110 3.12 -2.37 -13.62
C VAL A 110 3.29 -0.86 -13.45
N LEU A 111 3.11 -0.35 -12.23
CA LEU A 111 3.28 1.06 -11.91
C LEU A 111 4.74 1.50 -12.08
N LYS A 112 5.70 0.66 -11.68
CA LYS A 112 7.13 0.89 -11.91
C LYS A 112 7.46 1.01 -13.39
N ARG A 113 6.86 0.17 -14.26
CA ARG A 113 7.04 0.27 -15.71
C ARG A 113 6.46 1.58 -16.25
N ARG A 114 5.23 1.93 -15.87
CA ARG A 114 4.62 3.23 -16.25
C ARG A 114 5.49 4.42 -15.84
N TRP A 115 6.10 4.38 -14.65
CA TRP A 115 7.06 5.39 -14.22
C TRP A 115 8.34 5.38 -15.07
N LEU A 116 8.97 4.20 -15.30
CA LEU A 116 10.18 4.06 -16.12
C LEU A 116 10.00 4.62 -17.54
N ASP A 117 8.83 4.38 -18.15
CA ASP A 117 8.51 4.86 -19.50
C ASP A 117 8.28 6.39 -19.56
N GLY A 118 8.02 7.02 -18.40
CA GLY A 118 7.80 8.45 -18.25
C GLY A 118 9.08 9.29 -18.28
N ALA A 119 8.97 10.56 -18.69
CA ALA A 119 10.12 11.48 -18.69
C ALA A 119 10.66 11.78 -17.27
N VAL A 120 9.82 11.67 -16.25
CA VAL A 120 10.14 11.91 -14.84
C VAL A 120 11.16 10.91 -14.29
N SER A 121 11.16 9.66 -14.77
CA SER A 121 12.14 8.66 -14.29
C SER A 121 13.58 9.08 -14.60
N LYS A 122 13.80 9.80 -15.71
CA LYS A 122 15.13 10.29 -16.13
C LYS A 122 15.67 11.38 -15.22
N THR A 123 14.84 12.00 -14.40
CA THR A 123 15.25 13.04 -13.45
C THR A 123 15.55 12.49 -12.06
N GLY A 124 15.42 11.17 -11.83
CA GLY A 124 15.60 10.53 -10.52
C GLY A 124 14.45 10.78 -9.54
N PHE A 125 13.35 11.40 -9.96
CA PHE A 125 12.24 11.77 -9.06
C PHE A 125 11.43 10.53 -8.65
N GLY A 126 11.36 10.26 -7.35
CA GLY A 126 10.69 9.07 -6.79
C GLY A 126 11.50 7.77 -6.92
N GLU A 127 12.79 7.86 -7.26
CA GLU A 127 13.61 6.70 -7.60
C GLU A 127 13.80 5.75 -6.40
N ALA A 128 13.99 6.28 -5.17
CA ALA A 128 14.29 5.46 -4.02
C ALA A 128 13.15 4.49 -3.71
N TYR A 129 11.91 4.96 -3.77
CA TYR A 129 10.70 4.16 -3.56
C TYR A 129 10.35 3.27 -4.76
N MET A 130 10.39 3.81 -5.98
CA MET A 130 10.04 3.04 -7.19
C MET A 130 10.99 1.88 -7.44
N ARG A 131 12.25 1.98 -7.01
CA ARG A 131 13.25 0.90 -7.07
C ARG A 131 13.35 0.06 -5.82
N ALA A 132 12.53 0.31 -4.79
CA ALA A 132 12.56 -0.45 -3.55
C ALA A 132 12.41 -1.97 -3.80
N PRO A 133 13.03 -2.83 -2.98
CA PRO A 133 12.86 -4.27 -3.07
C PRO A 133 11.38 -4.67 -3.07
N ARG A 134 11.08 -5.82 -3.70
CA ARG A 134 9.72 -6.35 -3.73
C ARG A 134 9.28 -6.94 -2.39
N HIS A 135 10.22 -7.22 -1.48
CA HIS A 135 9.96 -7.87 -0.20
C HIS A 135 9.18 -9.20 -0.37
N ILE A 136 9.52 -9.97 -1.42
CA ILE A 136 8.79 -11.17 -1.85
C ILE A 136 8.68 -12.24 -0.76
N GLU A 137 9.65 -12.31 0.16
CA GLU A 137 9.62 -13.26 1.27
C GLU A 137 8.48 -12.96 2.26
N VAL A 138 8.11 -11.68 2.47
CA VAL A 138 6.95 -11.30 3.31
C VAL A 138 5.66 -11.86 2.71
N TRP A 139 5.52 -11.80 1.37
CA TRP A 139 4.38 -12.38 0.68
C TRP A 139 4.35 -13.92 0.76
N LYS A 140 5.50 -14.57 0.54
CA LYS A 140 5.59 -16.04 0.68
C LYS A 140 5.22 -16.50 2.09
N GLN A 141 5.69 -15.78 3.11
CA GLN A 141 5.35 -16.07 4.49
C GLN A 141 3.85 -15.87 4.76
N PHE A 142 3.27 -14.78 4.25
CA PHE A 142 1.82 -14.58 4.30
C PHE A 142 1.06 -15.75 3.66
N LEU A 143 1.47 -16.20 2.47
CA LEU A 143 0.81 -17.32 1.78
C LEU A 143 0.87 -18.60 2.61
N ALA A 144 2.03 -18.91 3.20
CA ALA A 144 2.20 -20.06 4.08
C ALA A 144 1.25 -19.98 5.29
N GLU A 145 1.26 -18.86 6.02
CA GLU A 145 0.40 -18.64 7.20
C GLU A 145 -1.09 -18.69 6.84
N ALA A 146 -1.52 -17.95 5.81
CA ALA A 146 -2.93 -17.82 5.43
C ALA A 146 -3.52 -19.10 4.81
N SER A 147 -2.69 -20.02 4.32
CA SER A 147 -3.13 -21.33 3.83
C SER A 147 -3.46 -22.32 4.95
N LEU A 148 -2.92 -22.10 6.15
CA LEU A 148 -3.18 -22.92 7.34
C LEU A 148 -4.35 -22.39 8.17
N MET A 149 -4.85 -21.19 7.87
CA MET A 149 -5.93 -20.54 8.61
C MET A 149 -7.30 -20.88 8.00
N PRO A 150 -8.26 -21.41 8.79
CA PRO A 150 -9.62 -21.63 8.31
C PRO A 150 -10.32 -20.32 7.96
N ALA A 151 -11.03 -20.26 6.83
CA ALA A 151 -11.65 -19.01 6.37
C ALA A 151 -12.88 -18.60 7.17
N GLN A 152 -13.56 -19.49 7.90
CA GLN A 152 -14.84 -19.23 8.57
C GLN A 152 -14.65 -19.18 10.09
N THR A 153 -13.85 -18.22 10.55
CA THR A 153 -13.59 -17.99 11.97
C THR A 153 -13.70 -16.51 12.30
N LYS A 154 -13.96 -16.19 13.58
CA LYS A 154 -13.95 -14.79 14.06
C LYS A 154 -12.61 -14.09 13.83
N VAL A 155 -11.51 -14.85 13.83
CA VAL A 155 -10.18 -14.31 13.52
C VAL A 155 -10.09 -13.97 12.03
N ALA A 156 -10.58 -14.84 11.15
CA ALA A 156 -10.64 -14.56 9.72
C ALA A 156 -11.51 -13.33 9.42
N ASP A 157 -12.66 -13.19 10.09
CA ASP A 157 -13.52 -12.00 9.98
C ASP A 157 -12.74 -10.72 10.30
N LYS A 158 -12.07 -10.68 11.46
CA LYS A 158 -11.24 -9.53 11.87
C LYS A 158 -10.12 -9.20 10.87
N ILE A 159 -9.52 -10.21 10.25
CA ILE A 159 -8.46 -10.00 9.26
C ILE A 159 -9.02 -9.42 7.96
N VAL A 160 -10.17 -9.92 7.50
CA VAL A 160 -10.85 -9.40 6.31
C VAL A 160 -11.31 -7.96 6.55
N ASP A 161 -11.96 -7.68 7.68
CA ASP A 161 -12.42 -6.34 8.04
C ASP A 161 -11.24 -5.36 8.14
N GLY A 162 -10.16 -5.76 8.81
CA GLY A 162 -8.94 -4.96 8.90
C GLY A 162 -8.32 -4.69 7.54
N ALA A 163 -8.29 -5.67 6.64
CA ALA A 163 -7.74 -5.49 5.30
C ALA A 163 -8.63 -4.57 4.44
N SER A 164 -9.95 -4.68 4.58
CA SER A 164 -10.90 -3.74 3.95
C SER A 164 -10.66 -2.31 4.43
N ALA A 165 -10.51 -2.10 5.75
CA ALA A 165 -10.23 -0.78 6.31
C ALA A 165 -8.91 -0.20 5.80
N ILE A 166 -7.89 -1.03 5.55
CA ILE A 166 -6.62 -0.58 4.95
C ILE A 166 -6.83 -0.20 3.47
N PHE A 167 -7.63 -0.94 2.70
CA PHE A 167 -7.98 -0.53 1.33
C PHE A 167 -8.71 0.82 1.32
N ASP A 168 -9.69 1.03 2.20
CA ASP A 168 -10.41 2.30 2.31
C ASP A 168 -9.49 3.46 2.75
N LEU A 169 -8.57 3.23 3.68
CA LEU A 169 -7.53 4.19 4.06
C LEU A 169 -6.72 4.64 2.83
N TYR A 170 -6.17 3.68 2.07
CA TYR A 170 -5.38 4.02 0.88
C TYR A 170 -6.23 4.70 -0.20
N PHE A 171 -7.49 4.32 -0.36
CA PHE A 171 -8.39 4.98 -1.30
C PHE A 171 -8.61 6.45 -0.93
N ASN A 172 -8.91 6.74 0.34
CA ASN A 172 -9.14 8.11 0.80
C ASN A 172 -7.86 8.94 0.70
N LEU A 173 -6.70 8.36 1.03
CA LEU A 173 -5.40 9.03 0.84
C LEU A 173 -5.10 9.29 -0.64
N ALA A 174 -5.54 8.42 -1.54
CA ALA A 174 -5.42 8.67 -2.97
C ALA A 174 -6.27 9.88 -3.40
N GLU A 175 -7.50 10.01 -2.88
CA GLU A 175 -8.36 11.17 -3.11
C GLU A 175 -7.72 12.46 -2.60
N GLU A 176 -7.22 12.45 -1.36
CA GLU A 176 -6.55 13.60 -0.76
C GLU A 176 -5.31 14.01 -1.58
N ALA A 177 -4.50 13.03 -2.01
CA ALA A 177 -3.30 13.28 -2.80
C ALA A 177 -3.61 13.81 -4.21
N LEU A 178 -4.65 13.30 -4.88
CA LEU A 178 -5.10 13.82 -6.18
C LEU A 178 -5.56 15.27 -6.05
N ASN A 179 -6.44 15.55 -5.07
CA ASN A 179 -6.95 16.90 -4.85
C ASN A 179 -5.81 17.88 -4.51
N GLY A 180 -4.87 17.49 -3.64
CA GLY A 180 -3.72 18.31 -3.28
C GLY A 180 -2.72 18.54 -4.43
N ALA A 181 -2.60 17.60 -5.36
CA ALA A 181 -1.73 17.75 -6.53
C ALA A 181 -2.30 18.70 -7.60
N VAL A 182 -3.63 18.86 -7.67
CA VAL A 182 -4.27 19.84 -8.58
C VAL A 182 -4.00 21.28 -8.14
N PHE A 183 -3.84 21.54 -6.84
CA PHE A 183 -3.58 22.90 -6.33
C PHE A 183 -2.10 23.32 -6.33
N ASN A 184 -1.17 22.40 -6.61
CA ASN A 184 0.28 22.65 -6.61
C ASN A 184 0.94 22.49 -8.00
N ALA A 185 0.13 22.35 -9.07
CA ALA A 185 0.56 22.27 -10.46
C ALA A 185 0.41 23.63 -11.17
#